data_AF-A0A0D0A2A8-F1
#
_entry.id   AF-A0A0D0A2A8-F1
#
_cell.length_a   1.000
_cell.length_b   1.000
_cell.length_c   1.000
_cell.angle_alpha   90.00
_cell.angle_beta   90.00
_cell.angle_gamma   90.00
#
_symmetry.space_group_name_H-M   'P 1'
#
loop_
_entity.id
_entity.type
_entity.pdbx_description
1 polymer ?
#
loop_
_entity_poly.entity_id
_entity_poly.type
_entity_poly.pdbx_seq_one_letter_code
_entity_poly.pdbx_strand_id
1 'polypeptide(L)'
;MLAPIYLLPKVIPVCFLLHNTEFQGLWLLRTEEEMKEVCSAFNISKEHCTKYVQFRNTFNLLHAAASFISVHQKSIGVVGVSDKYGKCSWARYPALCTLKHVDSLPNPDPTDIAALDESATSGDEDAGSWVTIKQDPNSDLFVFIGQWSKQKGVDLIADVMPSLLEKRPSIQLFASDLSLIFMVGSAEKLARLMEMYPDCVFLKLVCQLGF
;
A
#
# COMPACT_ATOMS: atom_id res chain seq x y z
N MET A 1 8.41 -9.28 -12.23
CA MET A 1 8.60 -10.59 -11.54
C MET A 1 8.97 -11.73 -12.49
N LEU A 2 8.55 -11.73 -13.77
CA LEU A 2 8.88 -12.81 -14.74
C LEU A 2 10.22 -12.66 -15.48
N ALA A 3 10.79 -11.45 -15.54
CA ALA A 3 12.00 -11.17 -16.30
C ALA A 3 13.15 -12.19 -16.12
N PRO A 4 13.46 -12.67 -14.90
CA PRO A 4 14.54 -13.63 -14.69
C PRO A 4 14.22 -15.02 -15.29
N ILE A 5 12.94 -15.38 -15.38
CA ILE A 5 12.48 -16.64 -15.97
C ILE A 5 12.65 -16.62 -17.49
N TYR A 6 12.43 -15.48 -18.16
CA TYR A 6 12.64 -15.36 -19.60
C TYR A 6 14.11 -15.52 -20.02
N LEU A 7 15.04 -15.31 -19.09
CA LEU A 7 16.48 -15.44 -19.36
C LEU A 7 16.98 -16.87 -19.24
N LEU A 8 16.15 -17.81 -18.77
CA LEU A 8 16.56 -19.20 -18.63
C LEU A 8 16.99 -19.81 -19.98
N PRO A 9 18.06 -20.65 -19.99
CA PRO A 9 18.73 -21.23 -18.82
C PRO A 9 19.78 -20.33 -18.16
N LYS A 10 20.02 -19.12 -18.66
CA LYS A 10 20.97 -18.17 -18.05
C LYS A 10 20.39 -17.60 -16.76
N VAL A 11 20.93 -18.02 -15.64
CA VAL A 11 20.56 -17.52 -14.30
C VAL A 11 21.33 -16.24 -14.00
N ILE A 12 20.60 -15.19 -13.61
CA ILE A 12 21.18 -13.93 -13.12
C ILE A 12 20.76 -13.69 -11.65
N PRO A 13 21.62 -13.07 -10.83
CA PRO A 13 21.22 -12.65 -9.48
C PRO A 13 20.11 -11.60 -9.52
N VAL A 14 19.12 -11.76 -8.65
CA VAL A 14 18.00 -10.83 -8.50
C VAL A 14 17.75 -10.52 -7.03
N CYS A 15 17.35 -9.27 -6.77
CA CYS A 15 16.85 -8.85 -5.46
C CYS A 15 15.33 -8.72 -5.53
N PHE A 16 14.63 -9.19 -4.50
CA PHE A 16 13.20 -9.12 -4.39
C PHE A 16 12.78 -8.37 -3.13
N LEU A 17 12.34 -7.12 -3.33
CA LEU A 17 11.84 -6.26 -2.27
C LEU A 17 10.33 -6.41 -2.13
N LEU A 18 9.86 -6.73 -0.92
CA LEU A 18 8.46 -6.80 -0.56
C LEU A 18 8.00 -5.46 0.00
N HIS A 19 7.18 -4.75 -0.77
CA HIS A 19 6.55 -3.47 -0.41
C HIS A 19 5.03 -3.57 -0.29
N ASN A 20 4.40 -4.46 -1.07
CA ASN A 20 2.99 -4.81 -0.94
C ASN A 20 2.77 -6.25 -1.41
N THR A 21 2.32 -7.13 -0.51
CA THR A 21 2.06 -8.55 -0.77
C THR A 21 0.58 -8.89 -0.90
N GLU A 22 -0.30 -7.90 -0.73
CA GLU A 22 -1.74 -8.06 -0.95
C GLU A 22 -2.05 -8.15 -2.45
N PHE A 23 -1.32 -7.38 -3.27
CA PHE A 23 -1.41 -7.44 -4.73
C PHE A 23 -0.40 -8.43 -5.30
N GLN A 24 -0.82 -9.69 -5.41
CA GLN A 24 0.08 -10.79 -5.85
C GLN A 24 0.20 -10.93 -7.38
N GLY A 25 -0.67 -10.27 -8.16
CA GLY A 25 -0.78 -10.47 -9.61
C GLY A 25 -1.24 -11.89 -9.94
N LEU A 26 -2.54 -12.13 -9.82
CA LEU A 26 -3.16 -13.45 -9.94
C LEU A 26 -4.04 -13.55 -11.18
N TRP A 27 -3.89 -14.63 -11.94
CA TRP A 27 -4.84 -15.06 -12.97
C TRP A 27 -5.27 -16.50 -12.69
N LEU A 28 -6.49 -16.87 -13.09
CA LEU A 28 -6.99 -18.22 -12.93
C LEU A 28 -6.35 -19.15 -13.97
N LEU A 29 -6.02 -20.37 -13.54
CA LEU A 29 -5.50 -21.46 -14.35
C LEU A 29 -6.29 -22.74 -14.03
N ARG A 30 -7.60 -22.73 -14.25
CA ARG A 30 -8.52 -23.84 -13.97
C ARG A 30 -8.61 -24.80 -15.16
N THR A 31 -8.45 -24.29 -16.38
CA THR A 31 -8.53 -25.07 -17.62
C THR A 31 -7.23 -24.97 -18.42
N GLU A 32 -7.01 -25.93 -19.31
CA GLU A 32 -5.88 -25.90 -20.25
C GLU A 32 -5.95 -24.71 -21.22
N GLU A 33 -7.16 -24.24 -21.52
CA GLU A 33 -7.41 -23.07 -22.35
C GLU A 33 -6.99 -21.79 -21.62
N GLU A 34 -7.44 -21.59 -20.38
CA GLU A 34 -7.01 -20.46 -19.54
C GLU A 34 -5.48 -20.46 -19.39
N MET A 35 -4.87 -21.63 -19.18
CA MET A 35 -3.41 -21.72 -19.11
C MET A 35 -2.74 -21.32 -20.43
N LYS A 36 -3.27 -21.76 -21.56
CA LYS A 36 -2.75 -21.39 -22.88
C LYS A 36 -2.86 -19.88 -23.13
N GLU A 37 -4.00 -19.28 -22.79
CA GLU A 37 -4.24 -17.84 -22.96
C GLU A 37 -3.33 -17.01 -22.08
N VAL A 38 -3.26 -17.31 -20.78
CA VAL A 38 -2.40 -16.57 -19.84
C VAL A 38 -0.93 -16.75 -20.21
N CYS A 39 -0.49 -17.97 -20.51
CA CYS A 39 0.90 -18.20 -20.95
C CYS A 39 1.22 -17.43 -22.25
N SER A 40 0.28 -17.37 -23.19
CA SER A 40 0.45 -16.59 -24.43
C SER A 40 0.50 -15.09 -24.15
N ALA A 41 -0.37 -14.56 -23.28
CA ALA A 41 -0.40 -13.14 -22.92
C ALA A 41 0.90 -12.68 -22.25
N PHE A 42 1.46 -13.53 -21.38
CA PHE A 42 2.74 -13.29 -20.72
C PHE A 42 3.95 -13.80 -21.51
N ASN A 43 3.77 -14.31 -22.74
CA ASN A 43 4.85 -14.84 -23.57
C ASN A 43 5.80 -15.81 -22.82
N ILE A 44 5.24 -16.74 -22.04
CA ILE A 44 5.98 -17.74 -21.26
C ILE A 44 5.58 -19.16 -21.68
N SER A 45 6.53 -20.10 -21.68
CA SER A 45 6.22 -21.49 -21.98
C SER A 45 5.38 -22.13 -20.87
N LYS A 46 4.54 -23.11 -21.23
CA LYS A 46 3.77 -23.90 -20.26
C LYS A 46 4.69 -24.55 -19.21
N GLU A 47 5.85 -25.06 -19.64
CA GLU A 47 6.84 -25.67 -18.75
C GLU A 47 7.35 -24.69 -17.69
N HIS A 48 7.76 -23.48 -18.10
CA HIS A 48 8.21 -22.46 -17.15
C HIS A 48 7.08 -21.95 -16.27
N CYS A 49 5.87 -21.82 -16.82
CA CYS A 49 4.68 -21.47 -16.05
C CYS A 49 4.43 -22.49 -14.94
N THR A 50 4.32 -23.79 -15.27
CA THR A 50 4.08 -24.86 -14.30
C THR A 50 5.20 -24.97 -13.26
N LYS A 51 6.46 -24.76 -13.67
CA LYS A 51 7.61 -24.91 -12.76
C LYS A 51 7.77 -23.74 -11.79
N TYR A 52 7.57 -22.50 -12.24
CA TYR A 52 7.93 -21.32 -11.46
C TYR A 52 6.74 -20.45 -11.07
N VAL A 53 5.73 -20.32 -11.93
CA VAL A 53 4.69 -19.28 -11.82
C VAL A 53 3.38 -19.83 -11.27
N GLN A 54 3.05 -21.06 -11.63
CA GLN A 54 1.81 -21.71 -11.24
C GLN A 54 1.85 -22.02 -9.75
N PHE A 55 0.94 -21.39 -9.00
CA PHE A 55 0.67 -21.73 -7.61
C PHE A 55 -0.76 -22.26 -7.52
N ARG A 56 -0.89 -23.58 -7.28
CA ARG A 56 -2.19 -24.28 -7.34
C ARG A 56 -2.86 -24.06 -8.70
N ASN A 57 -4.10 -23.55 -8.71
CA ASN A 57 -4.87 -23.27 -9.92
C ASN A 57 -4.78 -21.79 -10.32
N THR A 58 -3.68 -21.11 -10.00
CA THR A 58 -3.46 -19.70 -10.32
C THR A 58 -2.09 -19.45 -10.90
N PHE A 59 -2.02 -18.52 -11.85
CA PHE A 59 -0.80 -17.89 -12.29
C PHE A 59 -0.47 -16.80 -11.27
N ASN A 60 0.63 -16.93 -10.54
CA ASN A 60 0.93 -16.05 -9.41
C ASN A 60 2.31 -15.41 -9.56
N LEU A 61 2.35 -14.10 -9.79
CA LEU A 61 3.60 -13.36 -9.99
C LEU A 61 4.45 -13.27 -8.73
N LEU A 62 3.82 -13.11 -7.56
CA LEU A 62 4.51 -13.15 -6.27
C LEU A 62 5.20 -14.51 -6.07
N HIS A 63 4.49 -15.59 -6.37
CA HIS A 63 5.06 -16.93 -6.33
C HIS A 63 6.19 -17.11 -7.34
N ALA A 64 6.06 -16.56 -8.56
CA ALA A 64 7.11 -16.62 -9.57
C ALA A 64 8.45 -16.06 -9.08
N ALA A 65 8.42 -14.89 -8.44
CA ALA A 65 9.63 -14.30 -7.86
C ALA A 65 10.19 -15.16 -6.72
N ALA A 66 9.34 -15.60 -5.80
CA ALA A 66 9.73 -16.43 -4.66
C ALA A 66 10.31 -17.79 -5.10
N SER A 67 9.66 -18.45 -6.06
CA SER A 67 10.06 -19.73 -6.62
C SER A 67 11.41 -19.62 -7.34
N PHE A 68 11.58 -18.61 -8.20
CA PHE A 68 12.86 -18.39 -8.89
C PHE A 68 14.03 -18.20 -7.90
N ILE A 69 13.87 -17.34 -6.90
CA ILE A 69 14.93 -17.06 -5.92
C ILE A 69 15.17 -18.25 -4.99
N SER A 70 14.12 -18.99 -4.62
CA SER A 70 14.26 -20.21 -3.85
C SER A 70 15.11 -21.26 -4.60
N VAL A 71 14.80 -21.49 -5.88
CA VAL A 71 15.48 -22.48 -6.72
C VAL A 71 16.91 -22.07 -7.04
N HIS A 72 17.13 -20.82 -7.45
CA HIS A 72 18.40 -20.39 -8.06
C HIS A 72 19.35 -19.65 -7.10
N GLN A 73 18.82 -19.09 -6.00
CA GLN A 73 19.59 -18.28 -5.04
C GLN A 73 19.47 -18.79 -3.60
N LYS A 74 18.87 -19.96 -3.37
CA LYS A 74 18.67 -20.55 -2.03
C LYS A 74 17.97 -19.58 -1.06
N SER A 75 17.02 -18.79 -1.59
CA SER A 75 16.30 -17.74 -0.86
C SER A 75 17.12 -16.50 -0.48
N ILE A 76 18.34 -16.32 -1.00
CA ILE A 76 19.15 -15.12 -0.75
C ILE A 76 18.66 -13.97 -1.64
N GLY A 77 18.56 -12.77 -1.06
CA GLY A 77 18.18 -11.55 -1.77
C GLY A 77 16.69 -11.22 -1.71
N VAL A 78 15.96 -11.72 -0.70
CA VAL A 78 14.57 -11.32 -0.43
C VAL A 78 14.51 -10.45 0.80
N VAL A 79 14.00 -9.23 0.65
CA VAL A 79 13.93 -8.24 1.74
C VAL A 79 12.54 -7.65 1.84
N GLY A 80 12.08 -7.36 3.06
CA GLY A 80 10.88 -6.57 3.33
C GLY A 80 11.21 -5.16 3.78
N VAL A 81 10.33 -4.19 3.45
CA VAL A 81 10.47 -2.76 3.81
C VAL A 81 10.44 -2.45 5.32
N SER A 82 10.24 -3.46 6.16
CA SER A 82 10.48 -3.39 7.61
C SER A 82 10.63 -4.80 8.19
N ASP A 83 11.22 -4.89 9.38
CA ASP A 83 11.45 -6.15 10.09
C ASP A 83 10.16 -6.92 10.31
N LYS A 84 9.10 -6.19 10.70
CA LYS A 84 7.78 -6.77 10.94
C LYS A 84 7.09 -7.13 9.64
N TYR A 85 7.16 -6.25 8.64
CA TYR A 85 6.45 -6.46 7.38
C TYR A 85 6.92 -7.73 6.66
N GLY A 86 8.24 -7.90 6.48
CA GLY A 86 8.79 -9.06 5.76
C GLY A 86 8.39 -10.39 6.43
N LYS A 87 8.54 -10.49 7.75
CA LYS A 87 8.17 -11.68 8.53
C LYS A 87 6.67 -11.95 8.50
N CYS A 88 5.84 -10.93 8.68
CA CYS A 88 4.38 -11.06 8.62
C CYS A 88 3.90 -11.50 7.24
N SER A 89 4.45 -10.90 6.16
CA SER A 89 4.10 -11.29 4.80
C SER A 89 4.51 -12.73 4.50
N TRP A 90 5.73 -13.13 4.89
CA TRP A 90 6.20 -14.51 4.71
C TRP A 90 5.31 -15.53 5.44
N ALA A 91 4.89 -15.23 6.67
CA ALA A 91 3.99 -16.09 7.43
C ALA A 91 2.55 -16.11 6.89
N ARG A 92 2.08 -14.98 6.34
CA ARG A 92 0.69 -14.81 5.90
C ARG A 92 0.41 -15.37 4.52
N TYR A 93 1.34 -15.26 3.57
CA TYR A 93 1.08 -15.58 2.16
C TYR A 93 1.72 -16.89 1.72
N PRO A 94 0.92 -17.93 1.42
CA PRO A 94 1.43 -19.23 0.97
C PRO A 94 2.34 -19.18 -0.26
N ALA A 95 2.16 -18.18 -1.13
CA ALA A 95 2.99 -17.95 -2.31
C ALA A 95 4.49 -17.77 -1.97
N LEU A 96 4.79 -17.30 -0.75
CA LEU A 96 6.14 -17.04 -0.24
C LEU A 96 6.74 -18.23 0.53
N CYS A 97 5.97 -19.30 0.81
CA CYS A 97 6.44 -20.42 1.63
C CYS A 97 7.59 -21.22 1.01
N THR A 98 7.88 -21.04 -0.28
CA THR A 98 9.07 -21.61 -0.91
C THR A 98 10.36 -20.95 -0.43
N LEU A 99 10.29 -19.76 0.17
CA LEU A 99 11.43 -19.05 0.73
C LEU A 99 11.77 -19.56 2.14
N LYS A 100 13.07 -19.65 2.43
CA LYS A 100 13.57 -20.02 3.77
C LYS A 100 13.50 -18.89 4.78
N HIS A 101 13.72 -17.66 4.33
CA HIS A 101 13.69 -16.45 5.14
C HIS A 101 13.37 -15.23 4.26
N VAL A 102 13.01 -14.14 4.91
CA VAL A 102 12.88 -12.81 4.34
C VAL A 102 13.63 -11.87 5.28
N ASP A 103 14.65 -11.20 4.75
CA ASP A 103 15.45 -10.23 5.49
C ASP A 103 14.73 -8.88 5.58
N SER A 104 15.28 -7.93 6.33
CA SER A 104 14.74 -6.57 6.37
C SER A 104 15.66 -5.57 5.69
N LEU A 105 15.06 -4.71 4.90
CA LEU A 105 15.65 -3.47 4.41
C LEU A 105 14.65 -2.36 4.77
N PRO A 106 14.76 -1.79 5.98
CA PRO A 106 13.80 -0.78 6.44
C PRO A 106 13.80 0.43 5.52
N ASN A 107 12.63 1.02 5.31
CA ASN A 107 12.53 2.33 4.66
C ASN A 107 13.32 3.37 5.48
N PRO A 108 13.82 4.44 4.83
CA PRO A 108 14.52 5.53 5.52
C PRO A 108 13.67 6.09 6.67
N ASP A 109 14.30 6.34 7.81
CA ASP A 109 13.63 6.96 8.94
C ASP A 109 13.44 8.45 8.63
N PRO A 110 12.29 9.07 8.94
CA PRO A 110 12.14 10.53 8.90
C PRO A 110 13.25 11.29 9.64
N THR A 111 13.86 10.72 10.69
CA THR A 111 15.01 11.32 11.37
C THR A 111 16.27 11.37 10.52
N ASP A 112 16.36 10.54 9.46
CA ASP A 112 17.48 10.58 8.51
C ASP A 112 17.47 11.86 7.64
N ILE A 113 16.36 12.61 7.64
CA ILE A 113 16.22 13.91 6.96
C ILE A 113 16.57 15.08 7.89
N ALA A 114 16.65 14.87 9.22
CA ALA A 114 16.96 15.93 10.18
C ALA A 114 18.37 16.53 10.00
N ALA A 115 19.26 15.88 9.25
CA ALA A 115 20.57 16.42 8.87
C ALA A 115 20.50 17.43 7.71
N LEU A 116 19.33 17.65 7.10
CA LEU A 116 19.09 18.53 5.96
C LEU A 116 17.99 19.55 6.31
N ASP A 117 18.20 20.39 7.32
CA ASP A 117 17.78 21.81 7.39
C ASP A 117 17.74 22.29 8.85
N GLU A 118 18.79 23.01 9.27
CA GLU A 118 18.71 23.91 10.44
C GLU A 118 17.95 25.21 10.11
N SER A 119 17.46 25.36 8.87
CA SER A 119 16.70 26.53 8.40
C SER A 119 15.25 26.23 8.00
N ALA A 120 14.66 25.13 8.45
CA ALA A 120 13.21 24.96 8.41
C ALA A 120 12.57 25.91 9.45
N THR A 121 12.59 27.20 9.12
CA THR A 121 11.89 28.27 9.80
C THR A 121 10.46 27.84 10.08
N SER A 122 10.11 27.84 11.37
CA SER A 122 8.77 28.09 11.92
C SER A 122 7.65 28.13 10.87
N GLY A 123 7.10 26.97 10.53
CA GLY A 123 5.94 26.83 9.64
C GLY A 123 4.62 27.27 10.28
N ASP A 124 4.65 28.26 11.17
CA ASP A 124 3.49 28.70 11.95
C ASP A 124 2.64 29.77 11.24
N GLU A 125 3.11 30.38 10.14
CA GLU A 125 2.43 31.59 9.64
C GLU A 125 1.42 31.39 8.49
N ASP A 126 1.36 30.26 7.77
CA ASP A 126 0.48 30.18 6.58
C ASP A 126 -0.29 28.88 6.35
N ALA A 127 -0.20 27.88 7.22
CA ALA A 127 -0.97 26.63 7.05
C ALA A 127 -2.49 26.84 7.16
N GLY A 128 -2.91 27.90 7.86
CA GLY A 128 -4.30 28.13 8.23
C GLY A 128 -5.14 28.95 7.25
N SER A 129 -4.55 29.57 6.21
CA SER A 129 -5.29 30.43 5.27
C SER A 129 -6.05 29.66 4.17
N TRP A 130 -5.72 28.38 3.98
CA TRP A 130 -6.27 27.53 2.92
C TRP A 130 -7.45 26.66 3.35
N VAL A 131 -7.83 26.70 4.64
CA VAL A 131 -8.74 25.74 5.28
C VAL A 131 -9.82 26.50 6.06
N THR A 132 -11.10 26.20 5.82
CA THR A 132 -12.25 26.90 6.41
C THR A 132 -12.54 26.52 7.88
N ILE A 133 -11.69 25.75 8.54
CA ILE A 133 -11.87 25.33 9.94
C ILE A 133 -11.49 26.48 10.87
N LYS A 134 -12.18 26.60 12.01
CA LYS A 134 -11.79 27.50 13.10
C LYS A 134 -10.37 27.18 13.58
N GLN A 135 -9.45 28.12 13.47
CA GLN A 135 -8.12 27.97 14.05
C GLN A 135 -8.21 28.04 15.58
N ASP A 136 -7.98 26.91 16.24
CA ASP A 136 -7.92 26.82 17.70
C ASP A 136 -6.59 26.14 18.11
N PRO A 137 -5.64 26.89 18.70
CA PRO A 137 -4.35 26.34 19.10
C PRO A 137 -4.45 25.31 20.24
N ASN A 138 -5.60 25.21 20.91
CA ASN A 138 -5.84 24.20 21.95
C ASN A 138 -6.63 22.99 21.43
N SER A 139 -6.82 22.87 20.12
CA SER A 139 -7.56 21.76 19.53
C SER A 139 -6.76 20.46 19.48
N ASP A 140 -7.48 19.34 19.58
CA ASP A 140 -6.93 18.02 19.34
C ASP A 140 -6.98 17.76 17.82
N LEU A 141 -5.90 18.08 17.11
CA LEU A 141 -5.84 17.99 15.65
C LEU A 141 -5.55 16.55 15.17
N PHE A 142 -6.46 15.99 14.39
CA PHE A 142 -6.30 14.74 13.66
C PHE A 142 -6.07 15.02 12.18
N VAL A 143 -4.94 14.58 11.64
CA VAL A 143 -4.58 14.78 10.23
C VAL A 143 -4.51 13.44 9.51
N PHE A 144 -5.30 13.29 8.45
CA PHE A 144 -5.36 12.09 7.63
C PHE A 144 -5.24 12.44 6.15
N ILE A 145 -3.99 12.46 5.66
CA ILE A 145 -3.66 12.86 4.29
C ILE A 145 -2.99 11.68 3.59
N GLY A 146 -3.48 11.33 2.39
CA GLY A 146 -2.82 10.35 1.52
C GLY A 146 -3.80 9.58 0.66
N GLN A 147 -3.31 8.56 -0.04
CA GLN A 147 -4.18 7.67 -0.82
C GLN A 147 -5.05 6.82 0.11
N TRP A 148 -6.36 6.98 0.07
CA TRP A 148 -7.28 6.21 0.91
C TRP A 148 -7.44 4.77 0.45
N SER A 149 -7.53 3.86 1.42
CA SER A 149 -7.83 2.45 1.18
C SER A 149 -8.32 1.80 2.47
N LYS A 150 -8.99 0.65 2.36
CA LYS A 150 -9.36 -0.17 3.52
C LYS A 150 -8.16 -0.53 4.40
N GLN A 151 -6.99 -0.72 3.78
CA GLN A 151 -5.74 -1.04 4.50
C GLN A 151 -5.29 0.09 5.43
N LYS A 152 -5.64 1.34 5.10
CA LYS A 152 -5.32 2.51 5.92
C LYS A 152 -6.42 2.85 6.93
N GLY A 153 -7.51 2.09 6.98
CA GLY A 153 -8.55 2.22 8.00
C GLY A 153 -9.38 3.51 7.91
N VAL A 154 -9.53 4.09 6.71
CA VAL A 154 -10.31 5.32 6.52
C VAL A 154 -11.80 5.10 6.84
N ASP A 155 -12.30 3.89 6.60
CA ASP A 155 -13.62 3.43 7.02
C ASP A 155 -13.78 3.45 8.55
N LEU A 156 -12.81 2.92 9.29
CA LEU A 156 -12.81 2.97 10.76
C LEU A 156 -12.82 4.41 11.28
N ILE A 157 -12.04 5.30 10.66
CA ILE A 157 -12.03 6.72 11.03
C ILE A 157 -13.40 7.33 10.81
N ALA A 158 -13.99 7.13 9.63
CA ALA A 158 -15.32 7.63 9.30
C ALA A 158 -16.42 7.09 10.23
N ASP A 159 -16.28 5.87 10.75
CA ASP A 159 -17.25 5.23 11.64
C ASP A 159 -17.12 5.69 13.11
N VAL A 160 -15.91 5.97 13.58
CA VAL A 160 -15.66 6.31 14.99
C VAL A 160 -15.77 7.82 15.23
N MET A 161 -15.44 8.65 14.24
CA MET A 161 -15.36 10.10 14.41
C MET A 161 -16.66 10.78 14.86
N PRO A 162 -17.88 10.36 14.44
CA PRO A 162 -19.12 10.96 14.94
C PRO A 162 -19.19 10.93 16.48
N SER A 163 -18.91 9.78 17.10
CA SER A 163 -18.96 9.63 18.56
C SER A 163 -17.84 10.40 19.28
N LEU A 164 -16.68 10.57 18.62
CA LEU A 164 -15.57 11.33 19.19
C LEU A 164 -15.87 12.83 19.20
N LEU A 165 -16.38 13.37 18.09
CA LEU A 165 -16.77 14.78 17.97
C LEU A 165 -17.88 15.15 18.96
N GLU A 166 -18.86 14.27 19.18
CA GLU A 166 -19.91 14.46 20.19
C GLU A 166 -19.37 14.55 21.62
N LYS A 167 -18.38 13.72 21.97
CA LYS A 167 -17.82 13.65 23.33
C LYS A 167 -16.75 14.69 23.60
N ARG A 168 -16.05 15.14 22.54
CA ARG A 168 -14.92 16.06 22.62
C ARG A 168 -15.02 17.12 21.53
N PRO A 169 -15.66 18.26 21.83
CA PRO A 169 -15.78 19.37 20.90
C PRO A 169 -14.43 20.04 20.54
N SER A 170 -13.35 19.75 21.28
CA SER A 170 -11.99 20.22 21.00
C SER A 170 -11.35 19.55 19.78
N ILE A 171 -11.91 18.45 19.28
CA ILE A 171 -11.35 17.68 18.18
C ILE A 171 -11.52 18.44 16.86
N GLN A 172 -10.44 18.50 16.09
CA GLN A 172 -10.46 18.94 14.70
C GLN A 172 -9.96 17.82 13.79
N LEU A 173 -10.69 17.54 12.71
CA LEU A 173 -10.34 16.52 11.74
C LEU A 173 -10.02 17.15 10.39
N PHE A 174 -8.80 16.92 9.92
CA PHE A 174 -8.36 17.23 8.57
C PHE A 174 -8.21 15.94 7.77
N ALA A 175 -9.06 15.72 6.78
CA ALA A 175 -9.04 14.53 5.95
C ALA A 175 -8.86 14.91 4.48
N SER A 176 -7.83 14.37 3.83
CA SER A 176 -7.64 14.55 2.38
C SER A 176 -7.27 13.25 1.69
N ASP A 177 -8.02 12.93 0.65
CA ASP A 177 -7.67 11.83 -0.26
C ASP A 177 -6.88 12.35 -1.44
N LEU A 178 -5.66 11.83 -1.62
CA LEU A 178 -4.80 12.13 -2.77
C LEU A 178 -5.08 11.21 -3.97
N SER A 179 -6.07 10.32 -3.88
CA SER A 179 -6.41 9.36 -4.92
C SER A 179 -7.40 9.92 -5.94
N LEU A 180 -7.27 9.46 -7.18
CA LEU A 180 -8.31 9.65 -8.21
C LEU A 180 -9.55 8.76 -7.97
N ILE A 181 -9.39 7.67 -7.20
CA ILE A 181 -10.46 6.73 -6.86
C ILE A 181 -10.56 6.71 -5.34
N PHE A 182 -11.67 7.20 -4.80
CA PHE A 182 -11.91 7.27 -3.36
C PHE A 182 -12.93 6.22 -2.90
N MET A 183 -12.85 5.84 -1.62
CA MET A 183 -13.84 4.95 -0.99
C MET A 183 -15.14 5.71 -0.76
N VAL A 184 -16.08 5.60 -1.70
CA VAL A 184 -17.35 6.35 -1.74
C VAL A 184 -18.07 6.38 -0.38
N GLY A 185 -18.25 5.23 0.28
CA GLY A 185 -18.95 5.19 1.56
C GLY A 185 -18.24 5.93 2.71
N SER A 186 -16.90 5.89 2.77
CA SER A 186 -16.13 6.65 3.77
C SER A 186 -16.14 8.14 3.45
N ALA A 187 -16.02 8.49 2.18
CA ALA A 187 -16.08 9.87 1.71
C ALA A 187 -17.44 10.51 1.99
N GLU A 188 -18.55 9.81 1.75
CA GLU A 188 -19.90 10.28 2.06
C GLU A 188 -20.10 10.52 3.56
N LYS A 189 -19.63 9.60 4.42
CA LYS A 189 -19.70 9.77 5.88
C LYS A 189 -18.90 10.98 6.35
N LEU A 190 -17.68 11.16 5.85
CA LEU A 190 -16.84 12.31 6.18
C LEU A 190 -17.42 13.62 5.62
N ALA A 191 -18.05 13.59 4.45
CA ALA A 191 -18.75 14.75 3.89
C ALA A 191 -19.96 15.14 4.74
N ARG A 192 -20.74 14.17 5.22
CA ARG A 192 -21.83 14.43 6.17
C ARG A 192 -21.32 14.99 7.50
N LEU A 193 -20.18 14.51 7.98
CA LEU A 193 -19.54 15.07 9.18
C LEU A 193 -19.09 16.52 8.97
N MET A 194 -18.55 16.85 7.79
CA MET A 194 -18.20 18.24 7.44
C MET A 194 -19.43 19.15 7.41
N GLU A 195 -20.58 18.67 6.95
CA GLU A 195 -21.84 19.42 7.00
C GLU A 195 -22.35 19.62 8.44
N MET A 196 -22.21 18.61 9.30
CA MET A 196 -22.66 18.66 10.70
C MET A 196 -21.73 19.50 11.60
N TYR A 197 -20.42 19.49 11.30
CA TYR A 197 -19.38 20.12 12.10
C TYR A 197 -18.44 20.97 11.21
N PRO A 198 -18.95 22.03 10.55
CA PRO A 198 -18.19 22.80 9.55
C PRO A 198 -16.95 23.50 10.13
N ASP A 199 -16.99 23.84 11.43
CA ASP A 199 -15.88 24.51 12.12
C ASP A 199 -14.82 23.52 12.66
N CYS A 200 -15.07 22.21 12.57
CA CYS A 200 -14.20 21.18 13.14
C CYS A 200 -13.70 20.15 12.12
N VAL A 201 -14.39 19.96 10.99
CA VAL A 201 -14.08 18.90 10.02
C VAL A 201 -13.83 19.50 8.64
N PHE A 202 -12.69 19.17 8.05
CA PHE A 202 -12.33 19.53 6.69
C PHE A 202 -12.10 18.28 5.88
N LEU A 203 -12.73 18.25 4.71
CA LEU A 203 -12.59 17.18 3.75
C LEU A 203 -12.16 17.74 2.40
N LYS A 204 -11.07 17.21 1.84
CA LYS A 204 -10.65 17.49 0.46
C LYS A 204 -10.46 16.21 -0.34
N LEU A 205 -11.27 16.05 -1.38
CA LEU A 205 -11.18 14.95 -2.33
C LEU A 205 -10.60 15.47 -3.66
N VAL A 206 -9.55 14.81 -4.18
CA VAL A 206 -8.87 15.23 -5.43
C VAL A 206 -9.81 15.29 -6.66
N CYS A 207 -10.90 14.52 -6.68
CA CYS A 207 -11.91 14.61 -7.76
C CYS A 207 -12.70 15.93 -7.84
N GLN A 208 -12.57 16.84 -6.85
CA GLN A 208 -13.18 18.19 -6.93
C GLN A 208 -12.29 19.22 -7.63
N LEU A 209 -11.12 18.83 -8.15
CA LEU A 209 -10.38 19.67 -9.09
C LEU A 209 -11.06 19.57 -10.46
N GLY A 210 -11.97 20.52 -10.72
CA GLY A 210 -12.49 20.76 -12.06
C GLY A 210 -11.33 21.05 -13.02
N PHE A 211 -11.30 20.30 -14.12
CA PHE A 211 -10.77 20.81 -15.38
C PHE A 211 -11.85 21.69 -16.03
#